data_AF-A0A1P8JQI3-F1
#
_entry.id   AF-A0A1P8JQI3-F1
#
_cell.length_a   1.000
_cell.length_b   1.000
_cell.length_c   1.000
_cell.angle_alpha   90.00
_cell.angle_beta   90.00
_cell.angle_gamma   90.00
#
_symmetry.space_group_name_H-M   'P 1'
#
loop_
_entity.id
_entity.type
_entity.pdbx_description
1 polymer ?
#
loop_
_entity_poly.entity_id
_entity_poly.type
_entity_poly.pdbx_seq_one_letter_code
_entity_poly.pdbx_strand_id
1 'polypeptide(L)' 'MKVFTAGDKSRAYCYHCLDIVHTTILLRDVRFSDGQGIAKNILVGVCDDCGSVVATPRSR' A
#
# COMPACT_ATOMS: atom_id res chain seq x y z
N MET A 1 15.23 10.66 3.80
CA MET A 1 14.38 9.46 3.62
C MET A 1 13.35 9.45 4.72
N LYS A 2 12.08 9.15 4.40
CA LYS A 2 10.99 9.06 5.40
C LYS A 2 10.81 7.59 5.77
N VAL A 3 10.88 7.30 7.07
CA VAL A 3 10.55 5.96 7.62
C VAL A 3 9.05 5.91 7.81
N PHE A 4 8.41 4.82 7.38
CA PHE A 4 6.98 4.59 7.56
C PHE A 4 6.77 3.47 8.58
N THR A 5 5.80 3.65 9.46
CA THR A 5 5.33 2.62 10.39
C THR A 5 3.86 2.29 10.13
N ALA A 6 3.41 1.13 10.62
CA ALA A 6 2.00 0.76 10.52
C ALA A 6 1.12 1.80 11.24
N GLY A 7 0.03 2.20 10.61
CA GLY A 7 -0.87 3.26 11.07
C GLY A 7 -0.56 4.66 10.50
N ASP A 8 0.60 4.85 9.87
CA ASP A 8 0.92 6.14 9.23
C ASP A 8 -0.07 6.47 8.12
N LYS A 9 -0.48 7.74 8.07
CA LYS A 9 -1.35 8.26 7.00
C LYS A 9 -0.56 8.96 5.92
N SER A 10 -0.97 8.78 4.67
CA SER A 10 -0.39 9.42 3.50
C SER A 10 -1.48 9.71 2.45
N ARG A 11 -1.10 10.31 1.32
CA ARG A 11 -1.96 10.47 0.14
C ARG A 11 -1.27 9.87 -1.08
N ALA A 12 -2.04 9.20 -1.92
CA ALA A 12 -1.55 8.60 -3.16
C ALA A 12 -2.64 8.60 -4.22
N TYR A 13 -2.26 8.54 -5.50
CA TYR A 13 -3.22 8.33 -6.58
C TYR A 13 -3.66 6.86 -6.60
N CYS A 14 -4.96 6.62 -6.57
CA CYS A 14 -5.53 5.28 -6.64
C CYS A 14 -6.06 4.99 -8.04
N TYR A 15 -5.50 3.99 -8.72
CA TYR A 15 -5.94 3.58 -10.06
C TYR A 15 -7.37 3.00 -10.08
N HIS A 16 -7.89 2.53 -8.95
CA HIS A 16 -9.28 2.06 -8.85
C HIS A 16 -10.28 3.21 -8.66
N CYS A 17 -9.94 4.22 -7.85
CA CYS A 17 -10.81 5.38 -7.60
C CYS A 17 -10.64 6.50 -8.62
N LEU A 18 -9.54 6.47 -9.40
CA LEU A 18 -9.13 7.49 -10.37
C LEU A 18 -8.89 8.88 -9.75
N ASP A 19 -8.57 8.93 -8.46
CA ASP A 19 -8.37 10.17 -7.69
C ASP A 19 -7.21 10.05 -6.69
N ILE A 20 -6.78 11.20 -6.13
CA ILE A 20 -5.86 11.28 -5.01
C ILE A 20 -6.63 11.00 -3.73
N VAL A 21 -6.36 9.82 -3.15
CA VAL A 21 -7.06 9.32 -1.97
C VAL A 21 -6.19 9.42 -0.73
N HIS A 22 -6.85 9.40 0.43
CA HIS A 22 -6.17 9.13 1.69
C HIS A 22 -5.77 7.65 1.76
N THR A 23 -4.63 7.41 2.38
CA THR A 23 -4.07 6.07 2.51
C THR A 23 -3.56 5.85 3.92
N THR A 24 -3.68 4.62 4.38
CA THR A 24 -3.13 4.16 5.65
C THR A 24 -2.09 3.07 5.39
N ILE A 25 -0.92 3.20 6.03
CA ILE A 25 0.13 2.18 5.99
C ILE A 25 -0.29 1.01 6.87
N LEU A 26 -0.39 -0.18 6.30
CA LEU A 26 -0.78 -1.41 6.99
C LEU A 26 0.17 -2.55 6.63
N LEU A 27 0.19 -3.59 7.46
CA LEU A 27 0.85 -4.85 7.14
C LEU A 27 -0.13 -5.74 6.36
N ARG A 28 0.22 -6.13 5.13
CA ARG A 28 -0.56 -7.07 4.32
C ARG A 28 0.32 -8.06 3.58
N ASP A 29 -0.32 -9.17 3.20
CA ASP A 29 0.22 -10.08 2.19
C ASP A 29 -0.17 -9.56 0.80
N VAL A 30 0.82 -9.40 -0.08
CA VAL A 30 0.63 -8.92 -1.45
C VAL A 30 1.06 -10.01 -2.42
N ARG A 31 0.13 -10.45 -3.27
CA ARG A 31 0.47 -11.33 -4.39
C ARG A 31 1.12 -10.52 -5.50
N PHE A 32 2.22 -11.02 -6.05
CA PHE A 32 2.86 -10.38 -7.19
C PHE A 32 1.96 -10.42 -8.43
N SER A 33 2.09 -9.42 -9.30
CA SER A 33 1.25 -9.26 -10.50
C SER A 33 1.46 -10.36 -11.54
N ASP A 34 2.60 -11.04 -11.51
CA ASP A 34 2.91 -12.22 -12.33
C ASP A 34 2.23 -13.50 -11.82
N GLY A 35 1.49 -13.42 -10.70
CA GLY A 35 0.81 -14.54 -10.07
C GLY A 35 1.74 -15.51 -9.35
N GLN A 36 3.05 -15.30 -9.37
CA GLN A 36 4.04 -16.21 -8.81
C GLN A 36 4.62 -15.64 -7.52
N GLY A 37 4.08 -16.11 -6.39
CA GLY A 37 4.58 -15.76 -5.06
C GLY A 37 3.78 -14.66 -4.37
N ILE A 38 4.05 -14.55 -3.07
CA ILE A 38 3.35 -13.64 -2.16
C ILE A 38 4.41 -13.01 -1.26
N ALA A 39 4.49 -11.68 -1.27
CA ALA A 39 5.21 -10.91 -0.27
C ALA A 39 4.37 -10.89 1.01
N LYS A 40 4.81 -11.62 2.03
CA LYS A 40 4.06 -11.77 3.28
C LYS A 40 4.41 -10.67 4.29
N ASN A 41 3.39 -10.18 4.98
CA ASN A 41 3.52 -9.26 6.11
C ASN A 41 4.43 -8.04 5.82
N ILE A 42 4.25 -7.42 4.65
CA ILE A 42 4.99 -6.23 4.25
C ILE A 42 4.17 -4.96 4.50
N LEU A 43 4.87 -3.84 4.74
CA LEU A 43 4.22 -2.54 4.82
C LEU A 43 3.70 -2.14 3.44
N VAL A 44 2.46 -1.68 3.39
CA VAL A 44 1.79 -1.21 2.19
C VAL A 44 0.91 -0.02 2.50
N GLY A 45 0.84 0.95 1.59
CA GLY A 45 -0.17 2.00 1.61
C GLY A 45 -1.47 1.47 1.00
N VAL A 46 -2.54 1.49 1.79
CA VAL A 46 -3.87 1.03 1.39
C VAL A 46 -4.78 2.24 1.21
N CYS A 47 -5.55 2.27 0.13
CA CYS A 47 -6.60 3.27 -0.11
C CYS A 47 -7.68 3.16 0.97
N ASP A 48 -7.99 4.27 1.64
CA ASP A 48 -9.02 4.29 2.69
C ASP A 48 -10.44 4.12 2.11
N ASP A 49 -10.65 4.44 0.82
CA ASP A 49 -11.97 4.39 0.18
C ASP A 49 -12.33 3.02 -0.39
N CYS A 50 -11.39 2.35 -1.06
CA CYS A 50 -11.64 1.07 -1.75
C CYS A 50 -10.81 -0.11 -1.22
N GLY A 51 -9.87 0.14 -0.32
CA GLY A 51 -9.05 -0.92 0.29
C GLY A 51 -7.96 -1.51 -0.61
N SER A 52 -7.75 -0.96 -1.82
CA SER A 52 -6.69 -1.43 -2.72
C SER A 52 -5.31 -1.02 -2.21
N VAL A 53 -4.31 -1.89 -2.42
CA VAL A 53 -2.90 -1.52 -2.22
C VAL A 53 -2.47 -0.56 -3.33
N VAL A 54 -2.07 0.65 -2.95
CA VAL A 54 -1.68 1.72 -3.90
C VAL A 54 -0.20 2.09 -3.81
N ALA A 55 0.48 1.68 -2.75
CA ALA A 55 1.90 1.91 -2.58
C ALA A 55 2.59 0.78 -1.80
N THR A 56 3.82 0.48 -2.17
CA THR A 56 4.75 -0.36 -1.39
C THR A 56 5.96 0.50 -1.02
N PRO A 57 6.10 0.94 0.25
CA PRO A 57 7.30 1.65 0.70
C PRO A 57 8.53 0.80 0.41
N ARG A 58 9.63 1.41 -0.06
CA ARG A 58 10.88 0.67 -0.30
C ARG A 58 11.34 0.05 1.02
N SER A 59 11.35 -1.28 1.09
CA SER A 59 12.07 -2.00 2.13
C SER A 59 13.56 -1.74 1.91
N ARG A 60 14.26 -1.38 2.98
CA ARG A 60 15.71 -1.19 2.97
C ARG A 60 16.41 -2.53 2.72
#